data_AF-A0A2W1UQL8-F1
#
_entry.id   AF-A0A2W1UQL8-F1
#
_cell.length_a   1.000
_cell.length_b   1.000
_cell.length_c   1.000
_cell.angle_alpha   90.00
_cell.angle_beta   90.00
_cell.angle_gamma   90.00
#
_symmetry.space_group_name_H-M   'P 1'
#
loop_
_entity.id
_entity.type
_entity.pdbx_description
1 polymer ?
#
loop_
_entity_poly.entity_id
_entity_poly.type
_entity_poly.pdbx_seq_one_letter_code
_entity_poly.pdbx_strand_id
1 'polypeptide(L)'
;MPNKTPQKHFDAYSDAPRSGESEDLAFFMPKWVPEDAKDIDVRLHVSQPGYVIGFASKDGVDVDDCTPLDESYGGTAMTADFLPEELPTKGLVTCGDGRAVTEIDGRWYGWTTKDAIPGQDDTQTMHGTEH
;
A
#
# COMPACT_ATOMS: atom_id res chain seq x y z
N MET A 1 13.41 -13.04 18.97
CA MET A 1 11.94 -12.90 18.88
C MET A 1 11.65 -12.56 17.42
N PRO A 2 10.84 -13.32 16.67
CA PRO A 2 10.62 -12.96 15.27
C PRO A 2 9.90 -11.61 15.26
N ASN A 3 10.53 -10.60 14.66
CA ASN A 3 9.98 -9.27 14.45
C ASN A 3 8.64 -9.42 13.72
N LYS A 4 7.54 -9.39 14.46
CA LYS A 4 6.22 -9.19 13.88
C LYS A 4 6.26 -7.78 13.29
N THR A 5 6.43 -7.72 11.99
CA THR A 5 6.22 -6.54 11.17
C THR A 5 4.99 -5.77 11.70
N PRO A 6 5.09 -4.48 12.07
CA PRO A 6 3.96 -3.78 12.66
C PRO A 6 2.85 -3.66 11.61
N GLN A 7 1.69 -4.24 11.95
CA GLN A 7 0.43 -3.96 11.27
C GLN A 7 -0.30 -2.90 12.07
N LYS A 8 -0.91 -1.96 11.36
CA LYS A 8 -1.68 -0.88 11.94
C LYS A 8 -3.02 -0.79 11.24
N HIS A 9 -4.07 -0.70 12.02
CA HIS A 9 -5.42 -0.46 11.55
C HIS A 9 -5.82 0.99 11.85
N PHE A 10 -6.57 1.60 10.93
CA PHE A 10 -7.19 2.90 11.07
C PHE A 10 -8.66 2.82 10.65
N ASP A 11 -9.56 3.36 11.46
CA ASP A 11 -10.99 3.33 11.15
C ASP A 11 -11.33 4.17 9.90
N ALA A 12 -10.64 5.29 9.68
CA ALA A 12 -10.84 6.17 8.53
C ALA A 12 -9.55 6.83 8.03
N TYR A 13 -9.59 7.36 6.81
CA TYR A 13 -8.49 8.10 6.17
C TYR A 13 -7.93 9.22 7.06
N SER A 14 -8.81 9.96 7.73
CA SER A 14 -8.46 11.08 8.60
C SER A 14 -7.63 10.70 9.82
N ASP A 15 -7.73 9.44 10.28
CA ASP A 15 -6.99 8.89 11.42
C ASP A 15 -5.57 8.43 11.03
N ALA A 16 -5.29 8.33 9.74
CA ALA A 16 -4.00 7.90 9.25
C ALA A 16 -2.99 9.06 9.12
N PRO A 17 -1.68 8.76 9.24
CA PRO A 17 -0.63 9.77 9.10
C PRO A 17 -0.65 10.42 7.71
N ARG A 18 -0.63 11.75 7.67
CA ARG A 18 -0.56 12.53 6.43
C ARG A 18 0.80 13.22 6.32
N SER A 19 1.29 13.37 5.10
CA SER A 19 2.60 13.99 4.82
C SER A 19 2.67 15.39 5.47
N GLY A 20 3.66 15.61 6.33
CA GLY A 20 3.93 16.91 6.96
C GLY A 20 3.54 17.05 8.45
N GLU A 21 2.81 16.09 9.02
CA GLU A 21 2.27 16.22 10.39
C GLU A 21 3.10 15.49 11.47
N SER A 22 4.14 14.71 11.12
CA SER A 22 4.93 13.95 12.09
C SER A 22 6.31 13.52 11.57
N GLU A 23 7.36 13.79 12.35
CA GLU A 23 8.74 13.34 12.08
C GLU A 23 9.01 11.89 12.53
N ASP A 24 8.12 11.30 13.34
CA ASP A 24 8.26 9.97 13.96
C ASP A 24 7.60 8.81 13.19
N LEU A 25 7.04 9.06 12.00
CA LEU A 25 6.21 8.06 11.30
C LEU A 25 6.90 7.49 10.06
N ALA A 26 7.08 6.16 10.07
CA ALA A 26 7.70 5.39 9.00
C ALA A 26 6.79 5.19 7.76
N PHE A 27 5.59 5.78 7.75
CA PHE A 27 4.61 5.67 6.69
C PHE A 27 3.67 6.87 6.65
N PHE A 28 3.38 7.33 5.44
CA PHE A 28 2.35 8.32 5.15
C PHE A 28 1.30 7.72 4.24
N MET A 29 0.04 8.10 4.46
CA MET A 29 -1.07 7.67 3.62
C MET A 29 -0.81 8.08 2.16
N PRO A 30 -0.83 7.13 1.21
CA PRO A 30 -0.62 7.43 -0.20
C PRO A 30 -1.72 8.34 -0.75
N LYS A 31 -1.37 9.20 -1.71
CA LYS A 31 -2.31 10.18 -2.29
C LYS A 31 -3.41 9.55 -3.14
N TRP A 32 -3.18 8.35 -3.67
CA TRP A 32 -4.17 7.62 -4.46
C TRP A 32 -5.26 6.97 -3.59
N VAL A 33 -5.04 6.87 -2.27
CA VAL A 33 -6.07 6.41 -1.35
C VAL A 33 -7.10 7.53 -1.21
N PRO A 34 -8.38 7.26 -1.50
CA PRO A 34 -9.42 8.28 -1.45
C PRO A 34 -9.73 8.69 -0.01
N GLU A 35 -10.20 9.93 0.19
CA GLU A 35 -10.51 10.48 1.52
C GLU A 35 -11.69 9.76 2.21
N ASP A 36 -12.54 9.08 1.45
CA ASP A 36 -13.65 8.29 1.98
C ASP A 36 -13.22 6.90 2.50
N ALA A 37 -11.95 6.53 2.35
CA ALA A 37 -11.42 5.24 2.74
C ALA A 37 -11.66 4.93 4.23
N LYS A 38 -12.08 3.69 4.49
CA LYS A 38 -12.40 3.15 5.81
C LYS A 38 -11.80 1.77 6.01
N ASP A 39 -11.75 1.37 7.28
CA ASP A 39 -11.24 0.06 7.69
C ASP A 39 -9.86 -0.17 7.04
N ILE A 40 -8.94 0.78 7.24
CA ILE A 40 -7.66 0.82 6.55
C ILE A 40 -6.65 -0.01 7.32
N ASP A 41 -6.18 -1.09 6.72
CA ASP A 41 -5.13 -1.94 7.25
C ASP A 41 -3.82 -1.66 6.52
N VAL A 42 -2.75 -1.38 7.26
CA VAL A 42 -1.42 -1.12 6.72
C VAL A 42 -0.40 -2.04 7.38
N ARG A 43 0.49 -2.63 6.59
CA ARG A 43 1.67 -3.36 7.03
C ARG A 43 2.91 -2.77 6.37
N LEU A 44 3.90 -2.37 7.16
CA LEU A 44 5.15 -1.77 6.65
C LEU A 44 6.27 -2.78 6.62
N HIS A 45 7.09 -2.83 5.58
CA HIS A 45 8.24 -3.72 5.56
C HIS A 45 9.34 -3.23 6.52
N VAL A 46 9.77 -4.09 7.45
CA VAL A 46 10.70 -3.71 8.54
C VAL A 46 12.15 -3.55 8.09
N SER A 47 12.54 -4.09 6.94
CA SER A 47 13.95 -4.17 6.52
C SER A 47 14.23 -3.57 5.14
N GLN A 48 13.19 -3.11 4.44
CA GLN A 48 13.26 -2.56 3.08
C GLN A 48 12.10 -1.58 2.94
N PRO A 49 12.19 -0.57 2.07
CA PRO A 49 11.05 0.26 1.74
C PRO A 49 9.93 -0.59 1.12
N GLY A 50 8.69 -0.21 1.42
CA GLY A 50 7.51 -0.90 0.93
C GLY A 50 6.47 -1.18 2.00
N TYR A 51 5.25 -1.36 1.55
CA TYR A 51 4.10 -1.60 2.40
C TYR A 51 3.05 -2.43 1.69
N VAL A 52 2.09 -2.89 2.48
CA VAL A 52 0.82 -3.44 2.02
C VAL A 52 -0.27 -2.62 2.68
N ILE A 53 -1.27 -2.22 1.91
CA ILE A 53 -2.46 -1.52 2.37
C ILE A 53 -3.71 -2.22 1.86
N GLY A 54 -4.76 -2.24 2.67
CA GLY A 54 -6.10 -2.65 2.28
C GLY A 54 -7.14 -1.72 2.90
N PHE A 55 -8.17 -1.33 2.15
CA PHE A 55 -9.22 -0.45 2.67
C PHE A 55 -10.54 -0.61 1.89
N ALA A 56 -11.63 -0.25 2.53
CA ALA A 56 -12.93 -0.10 1.88
C ALA A 56 -13.11 1.35 1.45
N SER A 57 -13.64 1.58 0.25
CA SER A 57 -14.03 2.90 -0.24
C SER A 57 -15.31 2.75 -1.07
N LYS A 58 -16.24 3.69 -0.92
CA LYS A 58 -17.47 3.75 -1.70
C LYS A 58 -17.25 4.34 -3.08
N ASP A 59 -16.40 5.35 -3.17
CA ASP A 59 -16.08 6.02 -4.42
C ASP A 59 -15.02 5.24 -5.22
N GLY A 60 -14.19 4.44 -4.52
CA GLY A 60 -13.12 3.64 -5.09
C GLY A 60 -11.85 4.46 -5.34
N VAL A 61 -10.81 3.79 -5.81
CA VAL A 61 -9.60 4.46 -6.26
C VAL A 61 -9.87 5.11 -7.61
N ASP A 62 -9.41 6.35 -7.79
CA ASP A 62 -9.41 7.02 -9.08
C ASP A 62 -8.38 6.37 -10.00
N VAL A 63 -8.84 5.40 -10.78
CA VAL A 63 -7.98 4.62 -11.69
C VAL A 63 -7.62 5.37 -12.97
N ASP A 64 -8.24 6.51 -13.26
CA ASP A 64 -7.94 7.32 -14.44
C ASP A 64 -6.56 8.00 -14.32
N ASP A 65 -6.12 8.30 -13.09
CA ASP A 65 -4.77 8.78 -12.78
C ASP A 65 -3.74 7.65 -12.58
N CYS A 66 -4.16 6.39 -12.77
CA CYS A 66 -3.31 5.22 -12.61
C CYS A 66 -2.83 4.68 -13.96
N THR A 67 -1.66 4.04 -13.96
CA THR A 67 -1.10 3.39 -15.14
C THR A 67 -1.39 1.89 -15.08
N PRO A 68 -2.04 1.30 -16.11
CA PRO A 68 -2.18 -0.15 -16.21
C PRO A 68 -0.82 -0.85 -16.22
N LEU A 69 -0.75 -1.97 -15.52
CA LEU A 69 0.44 -2.81 -15.50
C LEU A 69 0.26 -3.95 -16.51
N ASP A 70 0.98 -3.85 -17.64
CA ASP A 70 0.93 -4.83 -18.73
C ASP A 70 1.60 -6.16 -18.40
N GLU A 71 2.60 -6.14 -17.51
CA GLU A 71 3.31 -7.34 -17.08
C GLU A 71 2.64 -7.98 -15.86
N SER A 72 2.79 -9.30 -15.75
CA SER A 72 2.41 -9.99 -14.52
C SER A 72 3.43 -9.70 -13.44
N TYR A 73 3.28 -8.58 -12.75
CA TYR A 73 4.07 -8.26 -11.55
C TYR A 73 3.70 -9.26 -10.46
N GLY A 74 4.63 -10.17 -10.18
CA GLY A 74 4.37 -11.40 -9.44
C GLY A 74 4.18 -11.16 -7.95
N GLY A 75 2.93 -11.26 -7.48
CA GLY A 75 2.60 -11.36 -6.05
C GLY A 75 3.13 -10.23 -5.17
N THR A 76 2.91 -10.35 -3.87
CA THR A 76 3.40 -9.38 -2.89
C THR A 76 4.83 -9.69 -2.45
N ALA A 77 5.65 -8.65 -2.27
CA ALA A 77 6.96 -8.75 -1.62
C ALA A 77 6.83 -9.17 -0.15
N MET A 78 5.66 -8.96 0.46
CA MET A 78 5.39 -9.29 1.86
C MET A 78 3.95 -9.73 2.10
N THR A 79 3.75 -10.72 2.95
CA THR A 79 2.40 -11.16 3.31
C THR A 79 1.81 -10.28 4.41
N ALA A 80 0.49 -10.11 4.41
CA ALA A 80 -0.26 -9.50 5.48
C ALA A 80 -1.51 -10.34 5.78
N ASP A 81 -1.96 -10.36 7.04
CA ASP A 81 -3.07 -11.22 7.47
C ASP A 81 -4.41 -10.81 6.84
N PHE A 82 -4.51 -9.56 6.38
CA PHE A 82 -5.68 -9.01 5.70
C PHE A 82 -5.62 -9.15 4.17
N LEU A 83 -4.49 -9.63 3.60
CA LEU A 83 -4.43 -9.92 2.18
C LEU A 83 -5.17 -11.22 1.87
N PRO A 84 -5.88 -11.31 0.74
CA PRO A 84 -6.40 -12.58 0.26
C PRO A 84 -5.24 -13.57 0.00
N GLU A 85 -5.51 -14.86 0.18
CA GLU A 85 -4.52 -15.92 -0.02
C GLU A 85 -3.96 -15.95 -1.45
N GLU A 86 -4.81 -15.61 -2.43
CA GLU A 86 -4.43 -15.49 -3.84
C GLU A 86 -4.64 -14.05 -4.31
N LEU A 87 -3.54 -13.39 -4.65
CA LEU A 87 -3.55 -12.07 -5.27
C LEU A 87 -3.59 -12.20 -6.80
N PRO A 88 -4.35 -11.34 -7.49
CA PRO A 88 -4.35 -11.31 -8.94
C PRO A 88 -2.97 -10.88 -9.46
N THR A 89 -2.58 -11.46 -10.59
CA THR A 89 -1.31 -11.16 -11.29
C THR A 89 -1.52 -10.40 -12.60
N LYS A 90 -2.75 -9.99 -12.88
CA LYS A 90 -3.17 -9.29 -14.11
C LYS A 90 -4.28 -8.31 -13.76
N GLY A 91 -4.46 -7.29 -14.60
CA GLY A 91 -5.45 -6.23 -14.34
C GLY A 91 -5.07 -5.37 -13.14
N LEU A 92 -3.77 -5.27 -12.86
CA LEU A 92 -3.21 -4.41 -11.84
C LEU A 92 -3.00 -3.01 -12.42
N VAL A 93 -3.11 -2.00 -11.59
CA VAL A 93 -2.72 -0.63 -11.93
C VAL A 93 -1.67 -0.13 -10.94
N THR A 94 -0.95 0.94 -11.28
CA THR A 94 -0.08 1.66 -10.35
C THR A 94 -0.46 3.12 -10.29
N CYS A 95 -0.63 3.64 -9.07
CA CYS A 95 -1.19 4.96 -8.82
C CYS A 95 -0.17 5.86 -8.12
N GLY A 96 0.80 6.38 -8.88
CA GLY A 96 1.71 7.44 -8.42
C GLY A 96 2.86 7.04 -7.48
N ASP A 97 2.75 5.98 -6.67
CA ASP A 97 3.85 5.50 -5.81
C ASP A 97 4.51 4.20 -6.30
N GLY A 98 4.08 3.69 -7.46
CA GLY A 98 4.67 2.50 -8.09
C GLY A 98 4.30 1.19 -7.40
N ARG A 99 3.10 1.11 -6.81
CA ARG A 99 2.59 -0.08 -6.11
C ARG A 99 1.50 -0.69 -6.94
N ALA A 100 1.40 -2.02 -6.90
CA ALA A 100 0.28 -2.68 -7.54
C ALA A 100 -0.98 -2.41 -6.73
N VAL A 101 -1.99 -1.86 -7.39
CA VAL A 101 -3.30 -1.53 -6.85
C VAL A 101 -4.36 -2.29 -7.62
N THR A 102 -5.33 -2.84 -6.90
CA THR A 102 -6.50 -3.50 -7.48
C THR A 102 -7.65 -3.59 -6.49
N GLU A 103 -8.85 -3.85 -7.00
CA GLU A 103 -10.04 -4.12 -6.21
C GLU A 103 -10.31 -5.63 -6.17
N ILE A 104 -10.56 -6.18 -4.99
CA ILE A 104 -10.93 -7.58 -4.77
C ILE A 104 -12.13 -7.61 -3.83
N ASP A 105 -13.23 -8.20 -4.27
CA ASP A 105 -14.47 -8.35 -3.49
C ASP A 105 -14.99 -7.03 -2.86
N GLY A 106 -14.90 -5.91 -3.58
CA GLY A 106 -15.38 -4.61 -3.09
C GLY A 106 -14.42 -3.88 -2.15
N ARG A 107 -13.19 -4.39 -1.99
CA ARG A 107 -12.15 -3.81 -1.15
C ARG A 107 -10.89 -3.55 -1.98
N TRP A 108 -10.27 -2.41 -1.75
CA TRP A 108 -9.07 -1.99 -2.47
C TRP A 108 -7.82 -2.44 -1.74
N TYR A 109 -6.85 -2.90 -2.51
CA TYR A 109 -5.57 -3.36 -2.01
C TYR A 109 -4.44 -2.71 -2.78
N GLY A 110 -3.38 -2.33 -2.07
CA GLY A 110 -2.14 -1.82 -2.63
C GLY A 110 -0.96 -2.57 -2.03
N TRP A 111 0.02 -2.99 -2.83
CA TRP A 111 1.22 -3.64 -2.29
C TRP A 111 2.46 -3.40 -3.13
N THR A 112 3.61 -3.44 -2.44
CA THR A 112 4.91 -3.58 -3.08
C THR A 112 5.05 -4.98 -3.69
N THR A 113 5.25 -5.05 -5.00
CA THR A 113 5.46 -6.29 -5.75
C THR A 113 6.87 -6.82 -5.56
N LYS A 114 7.09 -8.13 -5.79
CA LYS A 114 8.44 -8.72 -5.73
C LYS A 114 9.36 -8.13 -6.80
N ASP A 115 8.82 -7.96 -7.99
CA ASP A 115 9.48 -7.28 -9.10
C ASP A 115 9.15 -5.79 -9.01
N ALA A 116 10.17 -4.93 -9.10
CA ALA A 116 9.96 -3.48 -9.02
C ALA A 116 9.16 -2.98 -10.23
N ILE A 117 8.08 -2.24 -9.95
CA ILE A 117 7.31 -1.56 -10.98
C ILE A 117 8.10 -0.32 -11.44
N PRO A 118 8.20 -0.05 -12.76
CA PRO A 118 8.83 1.17 -13.25
C PRO A 118 8.18 2.43 -12.64
N GLY A 119 8.99 3.31 -12.04
CA GLY A 119 8.48 4.51 -11.35
C GLY A 119 8.13 4.30 -9.88
N GLN A 120 8.59 3.21 -9.27
CA GLN A 120 8.48 2.98 -7.83
C GLN A 120 9.06 4.14 -7.01
N ASP A 121 8.21 4.73 -6.18
CA ASP A 121 8.58 5.77 -5.23
C ASP A 121 8.62 5.19 -3.82
N ASP A 122 9.83 5.08 -3.29
CA ASP A 122 10.08 4.55 -1.95
C ASP A 122 10.02 5.63 -0.86
N THR A 123 9.77 6.90 -1.22
CA THR A 123 9.78 8.01 -0.26
C THR A 123 8.60 7.98 0.71
N GLN A 124 7.53 7.24 0.38
CA GLN A 124 6.38 7.04 1.27
C GLN A 124 6.65 6.09 2.44
N THR A 125 7.74 5.33 2.39
CA THR A 125 8.21 4.48 3.50
C THR A 125 9.61 4.89 3.88
N MET A 126 9.76 5.58 5.01
CA MET A 126 11.08 6.07 5.45
C MET A 126 12.02 4.88 5.69
N HIS A 127 13.23 4.94 5.12
CA HIS A 127 14.32 4.10 5.57
C HIS A 127 14.58 4.43 7.04
N GLY A 128 14.48 3.45 7.93
CA GLY A 128 15.02 3.60 9.27
C GLY A 128 16.51 3.90 9.13
N THR A 129 16.90 5.15 9.31
CA THR A 129 18.31 5.51 9.45
C THR A 129 18.76 4.91 10.77
N GLU A 130 19.46 3.78 10.69
CA GLU A 130 20.25 3.26 11.80
C GLU A 130 21.19 4.38 12.24
N HIS A 131 21.04 4.86 13.48
CA HIS A 131 21.98 5.75 14.14
C HIS A 131 22.70 4.98 15.24
#